data_AF-A0A9D5ND87-F1
#
_entry.id   AF-A0A9D5ND87-F1
#
_cell.length_a   1.000
_cell.length_b   1.000
_cell.length_c   1.000
_cell.angle_alpha   90.00
_cell.angle_beta   90.00
_cell.angle_gamma   90.00
#
_symmetry.space_group_name_H-M   'P 1'
#
loop_
_entity.id
_entity.type
_entity.pdbx_description
1 polymer ?
#
loop_
_entity_poly.entity_id
_entity_poly.type
_entity_poly.pdbx_seq_one_letter_code
_entity_poly.pdbx_strand_id
1 'polypeptide(L)'
;MTTENKKVFDAMDGNTATAHSAYAFTEVAGIYPITPSSPMAEHTDDWATAGRVNVFGDKVKVVEMQAEGGAAGTIHGALQAGSLAATFTASQGLLLMIPNLYKLKGELLPGVIHVAARSLATHTLSIFGDHQDVYACRQTGIVMMCSHSVQDCMDLAGAAHLIAIDGSVPVMHFFDGFRTSHEVDKIEVMDYDFLKSLLPMDKLEAFRAHALNPHGNAVTRGGSQNDDIYFQAAEAQNKHYDAVPDIAAKYFKAISEHTGRDYAPFVYVGAPDAERVIVAMGSVTDTITETINTLVKRGEKVGLIKVYLYRPFSQKYLEAVLPATVKKIAVLDRAKEQGSREPLFLDVCYALRKHTDLTIVGGRYGLSSKDTNPSHINGVYEELKKDEPKEEFTIGIDDDVTNLSIAPVDIHVDADYTSCLFYGLGSDGTVGANKSTVKIIGNNTDLYSQAYFAYDSRKAGGVTRSHLRFGKSPIHSPYYIDKADFISCSLDSYCFKFDMVRDLKEGGTFLLNTTIPAEEIADRLPNRMLAALADKKANFYIINATKLAQETHMGRHTNTILQSAFFALNEQ
;
A
#
# COMPACT_ATOMS: atom_id res chain seq x y z
N MET A 1 35.79 -9.18 12.08
CA MET A 1 35.13 -10.43 11.69
C MET A 1 33.67 -10.09 11.49
N THR A 2 33.23 -10.15 10.25
CA THR A 2 31.93 -9.73 9.72
C THR A 2 30.81 -10.57 10.32
N THR A 3 30.00 -9.97 11.18
CA THR A 3 28.63 -10.45 11.40
C THR A 3 27.88 -10.17 10.12
N GLU A 4 27.77 -11.17 9.24
CA GLU A 4 26.74 -11.15 8.20
C GLU A 4 25.40 -10.94 8.93
N ASN A 5 24.76 -9.79 8.73
CA ASN A 5 23.43 -9.53 9.25
C ASN A 5 22.50 -10.57 8.64
N LYS A 6 22.17 -11.60 9.42
CA LYS A 6 21.25 -12.64 8.99
C LYS A 6 19.89 -11.99 8.76
N LYS A 7 19.47 -11.89 7.50
CA LYS A 7 18.17 -11.36 7.11
C LYS A 7 17.06 -12.13 7.84
N VAL A 8 16.17 -11.40 8.52
CA VAL A 8 15.01 -11.96 9.19
C VAL A 8 13.80 -11.73 8.29
N PHE A 9 13.06 -12.79 7.98
CA PHE A 9 11.85 -12.70 7.19
C PHE A 9 10.63 -13.05 8.04
N ASP A 10 9.52 -12.36 7.80
CA ASP A 10 8.23 -12.68 8.42
C ASP A 10 7.07 -12.31 7.48
N ALA A 11 5.96 -13.03 7.61
CA ALA A 11 4.75 -12.82 6.84
C ALA A 11 3.79 -11.89 7.59
N MET A 12 3.68 -10.64 7.14
CA MET A 12 2.87 -9.61 7.77
C MET A 12 2.24 -8.65 6.77
N ASP A 13 1.31 -7.81 7.23
CA ASP A 13 0.67 -6.80 6.38
C ASP A 13 1.32 -5.41 6.48
N GLY A 14 0.97 -4.52 5.56
CA GLY A 14 1.52 -3.16 5.50
C GLY A 14 1.26 -2.32 6.75
N ASN A 15 0.14 -2.56 7.45
CA ASN A 15 -0.14 -1.94 8.74
C ASN A 15 0.85 -2.42 9.81
N THR A 16 1.04 -3.74 9.93
CA THR A 16 1.98 -4.34 10.89
C THR A 16 3.41 -3.88 10.60
N ALA A 17 3.82 -3.89 9.32
CA ALA A 17 5.14 -3.44 8.88
C ALA A 17 5.41 -1.97 9.22
N THR A 18 4.45 -1.09 8.92
CA THR A 18 4.56 0.34 9.26
C THR A 18 4.62 0.55 10.76
N ALA A 19 3.70 -0.07 11.52
CA ALA A 19 3.68 0.06 12.97
C ALA A 19 4.99 -0.44 13.60
N HIS A 20 5.55 -1.55 13.09
CA HIS A 20 6.81 -2.09 13.56
C HIS A 20 7.94 -1.07 13.45
N SER A 21 8.14 -0.49 12.28
CA SER A 21 9.23 0.47 12.05
C SER A 21 8.95 1.84 12.69
N ALA A 22 7.70 2.28 12.74
CA ALA A 22 7.32 3.53 13.42
C ALA A 22 7.56 3.46 14.95
N TYR A 23 7.33 2.28 15.55
CA TYR A 23 7.53 2.06 16.99
C TYR A 23 8.97 2.36 17.42
N ALA A 24 9.96 2.15 16.53
CA ALA A 24 11.37 2.38 16.80
C ALA A 24 11.66 3.79 17.34
N PHE A 25 11.00 4.83 16.80
CA PHE A 25 11.27 6.24 17.14
C PHE A 25 10.12 6.95 17.84
N THR A 26 9.01 6.25 18.07
CA THR A 26 7.85 6.85 18.72
C THR A 26 8.02 6.82 20.25
N GLU A 27 7.85 7.96 20.91
CA GLU A 27 7.74 8.04 22.38
C GLU A 27 6.27 8.20 22.79
N VAL A 28 5.51 9.00 22.04
CA VAL A 28 4.06 9.23 22.25
C VAL A 28 3.27 8.96 20.98
N ALA A 29 2.21 8.17 21.07
CA ALA A 29 1.27 7.94 19.97
C ALA A 29 -0.11 8.49 20.33
N GLY A 30 -0.52 9.59 19.67
CA GLY A 30 -1.90 10.07 19.75
C GLY A 30 -2.75 9.33 18.72
N ILE A 31 -3.79 8.61 19.11
CA ILE A 31 -4.55 7.74 18.20
C ILE A 31 -6.06 8.01 18.22
N TYR A 32 -6.73 7.60 17.14
CA TYR A 32 -8.17 7.43 17.08
C TYR A 32 -8.48 6.39 15.98
N PRO A 33 -9.38 5.41 16.23
CA PRO A 33 -9.58 4.31 15.30
C PRO A 33 -10.35 4.74 14.04
N ILE A 34 -9.75 4.54 12.87
CA ILE A 34 -10.41 4.67 11.58
C ILE A 34 -9.88 3.64 10.57
N THR A 35 -10.78 2.85 9.97
CA THR A 35 -10.43 1.89 8.90
C THR A 35 -9.83 2.62 7.68
N PRO A 36 -8.79 2.09 7.01
CA PRO A 36 -8.04 0.86 7.28
C PRO A 36 -6.80 1.03 8.18
N SER A 37 -6.65 2.15 8.88
CA SER A 37 -5.46 2.47 9.68
C SER A 37 -5.48 1.94 11.12
N SER A 38 -6.65 1.63 11.68
CA SER A 38 -6.81 1.15 13.08
C SER A 38 -5.84 0.05 13.50
N PRO A 39 -5.53 -0.98 12.65
CA PRO A 39 -4.61 -2.04 13.05
C PRO A 39 -3.21 -1.54 13.43
N MET A 40 -2.73 -0.43 12.87
CA MET A 40 -1.43 0.14 13.29
C MET A 40 -1.44 0.60 14.75
N ALA A 41 -2.52 1.27 15.16
CA ALA A 41 -2.71 1.74 16.52
C ALA A 41 -2.88 0.57 17.50
N GLU A 42 -3.68 -0.43 17.12
CA GLU A 42 -3.90 -1.66 17.89
C GLU A 42 -2.58 -2.41 18.13
N HIS A 43 -1.77 -2.63 17.10
CA HIS A 43 -0.45 -3.27 17.26
C HIS A 43 0.50 -2.46 18.13
N THR A 44 0.51 -1.13 18.00
CA THR A 44 1.35 -0.26 18.83
C THR A 44 0.97 -0.38 20.32
N ASP A 45 -0.33 -0.42 20.62
CA ASP A 45 -0.86 -0.57 21.99
C ASP A 45 -0.59 -1.98 22.56
N ASP A 46 -0.84 -3.03 21.77
CA ASP A 46 -0.54 -4.41 22.13
C ASP A 46 0.94 -4.60 22.48
N TRP A 47 1.84 -4.06 21.66
CA TRP A 47 3.28 -4.16 21.89
C TRP A 47 3.75 -3.34 23.08
N ALA A 48 3.22 -2.13 23.29
CA ALA A 48 3.51 -1.33 24.49
C ALA A 48 3.03 -2.05 25.76
N THR A 49 1.87 -2.69 25.72
CA THR A 49 1.33 -3.50 26.83
C THR A 49 2.18 -4.75 27.09
N ALA A 50 2.65 -5.40 26.03
CA ALA A 50 3.56 -6.55 26.12
C ALA A 50 5.00 -6.19 26.55
N GLY A 51 5.30 -4.91 26.76
CA GLY A 51 6.61 -4.46 27.26
C GLY A 51 7.67 -4.27 26.17
N ARG A 52 7.28 -4.18 24.89
CA ARG A 52 8.18 -3.81 23.80
C ARG A 52 8.76 -2.42 24.07
N VAL A 53 10.03 -2.23 23.72
CA VAL A 53 10.73 -0.94 23.86
C VAL A 53 11.15 -0.40 22.50
N ASN A 54 11.17 0.92 22.38
CA ASN A 54 11.69 1.65 21.23
C ASN A 54 13.23 1.74 21.29
N VAL A 55 13.87 2.43 20.34
CA VAL A 55 15.35 2.53 20.28
C VAL A 55 15.97 3.27 21.46
N PHE A 56 15.15 4.00 22.24
CA PHE A 56 15.54 4.73 23.44
C PHE A 56 15.40 3.88 24.72
N GLY A 57 14.84 2.67 24.62
CA GLY A 57 14.62 1.78 25.76
C GLY A 57 13.30 2.04 26.51
N ASP A 58 12.43 2.88 25.95
CA ASP A 58 11.14 3.23 26.54
C ASP A 58 9.97 2.56 25.81
N LYS A 59 8.87 2.32 26.54
CA LYS A 59 7.62 1.85 25.94
C LYS A 59 6.87 3.04 25.34
N VAL A 60 6.27 2.85 24.17
CA VAL A 60 5.42 3.89 23.55
C VAL A 60 4.24 4.22 24.47
N LYS A 61 4.00 5.51 24.72
CA LYS A 61 2.79 5.97 25.40
C LYS A 61 1.67 6.18 24.39
N VAL A 62 0.74 5.23 24.32
CA VAL A 62 -0.44 5.32 23.47
C VAL A 62 -1.55 6.07 24.19
N VAL A 63 -2.17 7.05 23.52
CA VAL A 63 -3.26 7.87 24.05
C VAL A 63 -4.39 7.95 23.02
N GLU A 64 -5.50 7.29 23.31
CA GLU A 64 -6.72 7.40 22.51
C GLU A 64 -7.44 8.72 22.82
N MET A 65 -7.79 9.46 21.77
CA MET A 65 -8.46 10.75 21.87
C MET A 65 -9.95 10.63 21.50
N GLN A 66 -10.71 11.72 21.60
CA GLN A 66 -12.13 11.75 21.26
C GLN A 66 -12.42 11.81 19.75
N ALA A 67 -11.41 12.22 18.95
CA ALA A 67 -11.44 12.33 17.49
C ALA A 67 -10.00 12.53 16.96
N GLU A 68 -9.80 12.37 15.65
CA GLU A 68 -8.50 12.54 14.98
C GLU A 68 -7.95 13.97 15.11
N GLY A 69 -8.81 14.99 15.14
CA GLY A 69 -8.39 16.36 15.43
C GLY A 69 -7.79 16.51 16.84
N GLY A 70 -8.30 15.74 17.81
CA GLY A 70 -7.73 15.61 19.16
C GLY A 70 -6.41 14.85 19.16
N ALA A 71 -6.32 13.74 18.41
CA ALA A 71 -5.07 12.99 18.23
C ALA A 71 -3.96 13.87 17.62
N ALA A 72 -4.29 14.68 16.62
CA ALA A 72 -3.37 15.65 16.01
C ALA A 72 -2.93 16.74 17.02
N GLY A 73 -3.83 17.20 17.87
CA GLY A 73 -3.49 18.13 18.96
C GLY A 73 -2.58 17.49 20.03
N THR A 74 -2.78 16.21 20.34
CA THR A 74 -1.93 15.46 21.27
C THR A 74 -0.51 15.32 20.76
N ILE A 75 -0.32 14.95 19.48
CA ILE A 75 1.04 14.88 18.91
C ILE A 75 1.67 16.27 18.83
N HIS A 76 0.90 17.32 18.50
CA HIS A 76 1.39 18.70 18.50
C HIS A 76 1.90 19.12 19.87
N GLY A 77 1.13 18.88 20.93
CA GLY A 77 1.54 19.16 22.31
C GLY A 77 2.76 18.35 22.76
N ALA A 78 2.81 17.06 22.42
CA ALA A 78 3.94 16.20 22.75
C ALA A 78 5.25 16.66 22.08
N LEU A 79 5.19 17.02 20.80
CA LEU A 79 6.34 17.54 20.05
C LEU A 79 6.79 18.90 20.61
N GLN A 80 5.85 19.77 20.96
CA GLN A 80 6.15 21.04 21.65
C GLN A 80 6.87 20.82 22.99
N ALA A 81 6.56 19.73 23.69
CA ALA A 81 7.19 19.34 24.96
C ALA A 81 8.50 18.54 24.79
N GLY A 82 8.96 18.29 23.56
CA GLY A 82 10.25 17.63 23.29
C GLY A 82 10.20 16.10 23.20
N SER A 83 9.02 15.49 23.09
CA SER A 83 8.86 14.06 22.85
C SER A 83 8.57 13.79 21.37
N LEU A 84 9.26 12.81 20.78
CA LEU A 84 8.96 12.35 19.43
C LEU A 84 7.58 11.68 19.42
N ALA A 85 6.71 12.15 18.52
CA ALA A 85 5.33 11.72 18.48
C ALA A 85 4.87 11.33 17.07
N ALA A 86 4.01 10.30 17.03
CA ALA A 86 3.41 9.81 15.80
C ALA A 86 1.90 9.58 15.94
N THR A 87 1.22 9.45 14.81
CA THR A 87 -0.19 9.07 14.75
C THR A 87 -0.47 8.19 13.54
N PHE A 88 -1.62 7.51 13.56
CA PHE A 88 -2.11 6.63 12.51
C PHE A 88 -3.52 7.07 12.13
N THR A 89 -3.77 7.31 10.84
CA THR A 89 -5.08 7.79 10.38
C THR A 89 -5.36 7.45 8.92
N ALA A 90 -6.53 7.82 8.42
CA ALA A 90 -6.96 7.69 7.04
C ALA A 90 -8.16 8.61 6.75
N SER A 91 -8.41 8.95 5.48
CA SER A 91 -9.68 9.52 5.00
C SER A 91 -10.18 10.71 5.82
N GLN A 92 -11.40 10.61 6.34
CA GLN A 92 -12.05 11.66 7.13
C GLN A 92 -11.23 12.06 8.35
N GLY A 93 -10.57 11.09 8.97
CA GLY A 93 -9.73 11.33 10.12
C GLY A 93 -8.57 12.24 9.80
N LEU A 94 -7.93 12.01 8.65
CA LEU A 94 -6.85 12.86 8.16
C LEU A 94 -7.33 14.29 7.89
N LEU A 95 -8.55 14.47 7.34
CA LEU A 95 -9.12 15.81 7.14
C LEU A 95 -9.28 16.59 8.46
N LEU A 96 -9.65 15.91 9.55
CA LEU A 96 -9.77 16.53 10.87
C LEU A 96 -8.40 16.92 11.46
N MET A 97 -7.30 16.35 10.96
CA MET A 97 -5.94 16.70 11.38
C MET A 97 -5.39 17.93 10.65
N ILE A 98 -5.94 18.31 9.48
CA ILE A 98 -5.41 19.39 8.61
C ILE A 98 -5.05 20.68 9.39
N PRO A 99 -5.90 21.21 10.30
CA PRO A 99 -5.56 22.43 11.04
C PRO A 99 -4.26 22.29 11.86
N ASN A 100 -4.04 21.12 12.48
CA ASN A 100 -2.82 20.85 13.23
C ASN A 100 -1.62 20.58 12.31
N LEU A 101 -1.82 20.02 11.11
CA LEU A 101 -0.72 19.82 10.16
C LEU A 101 -0.05 21.16 9.78
N TYR A 102 -0.83 22.23 9.58
CA TYR A 102 -0.30 23.58 9.38
C TYR A 102 0.52 24.07 10.58
N LYS A 103 0.10 23.74 11.81
CA LYS A 103 0.82 24.11 13.03
C LYS A 103 2.13 23.33 13.17
N LEU A 104 2.12 22.02 12.95
CA LEU A 104 3.32 21.18 12.96
C LEU A 104 4.36 21.68 11.96
N LYS A 105 3.92 22.01 10.73
CA LYS A 105 4.78 22.59 9.70
C LYS A 105 5.29 23.96 10.10
N GLY A 106 4.39 24.86 10.49
CA GLY A 106 4.72 26.24 10.83
C GLY A 106 5.65 26.37 12.04
N GLU A 107 5.67 25.37 12.91
CA GLU A 107 6.52 25.33 14.11
C GLU A 107 7.72 24.36 13.96
N LEU A 108 7.94 23.81 12.76
CA LEU A 108 9.09 22.96 12.40
C LEU A 108 9.26 21.76 13.34
N LEU A 109 8.14 21.06 13.60
CA LEU A 109 8.09 19.96 14.55
C LEU A 109 8.25 18.60 13.83
N PRO A 110 9.15 17.71 14.30
CA PRO A 110 9.48 16.44 13.65
C PRO A 110 8.46 15.33 13.94
N GLY A 111 7.17 15.60 13.72
CA GLY A 111 6.09 14.62 13.90
C GLY A 111 5.87 13.75 12.67
N VAL A 112 5.47 12.49 12.87
CA VAL A 112 5.18 11.57 11.76
C VAL A 112 3.72 11.11 11.76
N ILE A 113 3.06 11.24 10.61
CA ILE A 113 1.69 10.79 10.38
C ILE A 113 1.72 9.62 9.40
N HIS A 114 1.35 8.44 9.87
CA HIS A 114 1.25 7.25 9.04
C HIS A 114 -0.19 7.07 8.52
N VAL A 115 -0.35 7.06 7.20
CA VAL A 115 -1.68 7.08 6.56
C VAL A 115 -1.88 5.85 5.69
N ALA A 116 -2.88 5.04 6.04
CA ALA A 116 -3.38 4.03 5.12
C ALA A 116 -4.40 4.69 4.18
N ALA A 117 -3.91 5.27 3.08
CA ALA A 117 -4.61 6.21 2.21
C ALA A 117 -5.95 5.66 1.72
N ARG A 118 -7.01 6.45 1.89
CA ARG A 118 -8.40 6.02 1.73
C ARG A 118 -9.26 7.11 1.11
N SER A 119 -10.21 6.66 0.29
CA SER A 119 -11.26 7.48 -0.32
C SER A 119 -11.92 8.44 0.66
N LEU A 120 -12.16 9.68 0.21
CA LEU A 120 -13.02 10.62 0.91
C LEU A 120 -14.50 10.35 0.59
N ALA A 121 -15.34 10.53 1.60
CA ALA A 121 -16.78 10.50 1.44
C ALA A 121 -17.23 11.73 0.62
N THR A 122 -17.65 11.49 -0.62
CA THR A 122 -18.13 12.53 -1.55
C THR A 122 -19.62 12.32 -1.82
N HIS A 123 -19.97 11.69 -2.94
CA HIS A 123 -21.34 11.24 -3.23
C HIS A 123 -21.77 10.06 -2.34
N THR A 124 -20.80 9.31 -1.82
CA THR A 124 -21.01 8.23 -0.85
C THR A 124 -19.73 8.00 -0.04
N LEU A 125 -19.85 7.31 1.08
CA LEU A 125 -18.73 6.81 1.87
C LEU A 125 -18.07 5.62 1.16
N SER A 126 -16.74 5.60 1.15
CA SER A 126 -15.98 4.37 0.90
C SER A 126 -14.94 4.15 1.99
N ILE A 127 -14.75 2.89 2.38
CA ILE A 127 -13.67 2.47 3.28
C ILE A 127 -12.37 2.18 2.53
N PHE A 128 -12.42 2.07 1.20
CA PHE A 128 -11.37 1.51 0.38
C PHE A 128 -10.33 2.55 -0.07
N GLY A 129 -9.17 2.06 -0.51
CA GLY A 129 -7.96 2.84 -0.73
C GLY A 129 -7.91 3.61 -2.04
N ASP A 130 -7.61 4.90 -1.93
CA ASP A 130 -7.15 5.80 -2.98
C ASP A 130 -6.43 7.00 -2.32
N HIS A 131 -5.94 7.98 -3.09
CA HIS A 131 -5.10 9.08 -2.59
C HIS A 131 -5.84 10.40 -2.33
N GLN A 132 -7.19 10.40 -2.32
CA GLN A 132 -7.96 11.63 -2.15
C GLN A 132 -7.68 12.33 -0.81
N ASP A 133 -7.46 11.57 0.26
CA ASP A 133 -7.20 12.09 1.59
C ASP A 133 -5.81 12.71 1.74
N VAL A 134 -4.77 12.03 1.26
CA VAL A 134 -3.39 12.55 1.28
C VAL A 134 -3.26 13.78 0.38
N TYR A 135 -3.90 13.80 -0.80
CA TYR A 135 -3.90 14.96 -1.68
C TYR A 135 -4.67 16.16 -1.13
N ALA A 136 -5.67 15.94 -0.27
CA ALA A 136 -6.35 17.02 0.45
C ALA A 136 -5.45 17.71 1.50
N CYS A 137 -4.27 17.14 1.80
CA CYS A 137 -3.29 17.69 2.73
C CYS A 137 -2.06 18.31 2.05
N ARG A 138 -1.92 18.20 0.72
CA ARG A 138 -0.68 18.58 0.01
C ARG A 138 -0.25 20.04 0.19
N GLN A 139 -1.22 20.92 0.42
CA GLN A 139 -1.05 22.37 0.61
C GLN A 139 -0.68 22.75 2.05
N THR A 140 -0.78 21.84 3.01
CA THR A 140 -0.35 22.09 4.40
C THR A 140 1.15 22.36 4.51
N GLY A 141 1.90 21.96 3.48
CA GLY A 141 3.36 21.99 3.45
C GLY A 141 3.99 20.79 4.14
N ILE A 142 3.22 19.78 4.56
CA ILE A 142 3.79 18.55 5.11
C ILE A 142 4.64 17.82 4.05
N VAL A 143 5.74 17.19 4.47
CA VAL A 143 6.53 16.29 3.61
C VAL A 143 5.69 15.05 3.36
N MET A 144 5.61 14.56 2.12
CA MET A 144 4.78 13.41 1.76
C MET A 144 5.61 12.32 1.10
N MET A 145 5.67 11.16 1.74
CA MET A 145 6.41 9.98 1.30
C MET A 145 5.46 8.82 1.04
N CYS A 146 5.60 8.15 -0.10
CA CYS A 146 4.76 7.01 -0.48
C CYS A 146 5.53 5.69 -0.45
N SER A 147 4.95 4.68 0.20
CA SER A 147 5.39 3.29 0.09
C SER A 147 4.55 2.55 -0.95
N HIS A 148 5.23 1.76 -1.80
CA HIS A 148 4.60 1.12 -2.94
C HIS A 148 4.24 -0.35 -2.69
N SER A 149 4.78 -0.96 -1.64
CA SER A 149 4.57 -2.37 -1.27
C SER A 149 4.58 -2.56 0.25
N VAL A 150 4.26 -3.76 0.73
CA VAL A 150 4.38 -4.11 2.15
C VAL A 150 5.85 -4.01 2.62
N GLN A 151 6.81 -4.40 1.77
CA GLN A 151 8.24 -4.26 2.07
C GLN A 151 8.64 -2.78 2.19
N ASP A 152 8.15 -1.92 1.31
CA ASP A 152 8.42 -0.48 1.40
C ASP A 152 7.88 0.12 2.69
N CYS A 153 6.70 -0.33 3.16
CA CYS A 153 6.16 0.09 4.45
C CYS A 153 7.11 -0.23 5.62
N MET A 154 7.75 -1.40 5.60
CA MET A 154 8.76 -1.78 6.61
C MET A 154 9.99 -0.88 6.51
N ASP A 155 10.48 -0.67 5.29
CA ASP A 155 11.76 0.00 5.05
C ASP A 155 11.69 1.51 5.27
N LEU A 156 10.60 2.14 4.84
CA LEU A 156 10.50 3.60 4.74
C LEU A 156 9.78 4.26 5.90
N ALA A 157 9.00 3.51 6.70
CA ALA A 157 8.35 4.07 7.88
C ALA A 157 9.37 4.59 8.91
N GLY A 158 10.46 3.86 9.16
CA GLY A 158 11.55 4.34 10.01
C GLY A 158 12.32 5.51 9.39
N ALA A 159 12.54 5.47 8.07
CA ALA A 159 13.17 6.57 7.33
C ALA A 159 12.36 7.87 7.41
N ALA A 160 11.02 7.80 7.42
CA ALA A 160 10.16 8.96 7.60
C ALA A 160 10.41 9.70 8.94
N HIS A 161 10.65 8.95 10.03
CA HIS A 161 11.04 9.53 11.32
C HIS A 161 12.42 10.17 11.27
N LEU A 162 13.39 9.51 10.66
CA LEU A 162 14.74 10.04 10.50
C LEU A 162 14.76 11.35 9.68
N ILE A 163 13.99 11.39 8.59
CA ILE A 163 13.80 12.58 7.75
C ILE A 163 13.12 13.70 8.54
N ALA A 164 12.09 13.38 9.33
CA ALA A 164 11.40 14.37 10.16
C ALA A 164 12.35 15.04 11.16
N ILE A 165 13.16 14.24 11.84
CA ILE A 165 14.14 14.72 12.84
C ILE A 165 15.24 15.54 12.17
N ASP A 166 15.87 15.03 11.10
CA ASP A 166 16.99 15.72 10.41
C ASP A 166 16.54 17.05 9.78
N GLY A 167 15.39 17.02 9.10
CA GLY A 167 14.82 18.18 8.43
C GLY A 167 14.12 19.17 9.35
N SER A 168 13.80 18.79 10.60
CA SER A 168 12.92 19.57 11.49
C SER A 168 11.59 19.91 10.80
N VAL A 169 10.97 18.91 10.21
CA VAL A 169 9.72 19.04 9.44
C VAL A 169 8.78 17.88 9.77
N PRO A 170 7.45 18.08 9.73
CA PRO A 170 6.53 16.96 9.85
C PRO A 170 6.53 16.13 8.55
N VAL A 171 6.38 14.82 8.70
CA VAL A 171 6.35 13.87 7.59
C VAL A 171 5.04 13.07 7.61
N MET A 172 4.38 13.01 6.46
CA MET A 172 3.29 12.09 6.16
C MET A 172 3.85 10.91 5.35
N HIS A 173 3.90 9.74 5.97
CA HIS A 173 4.22 8.49 5.28
C HIS A 173 2.92 7.76 4.97
N PHE A 174 2.66 7.45 3.70
CA PHE A 174 1.41 6.82 3.29
C PHE A 174 1.60 5.66 2.33
N PHE A 175 0.61 4.79 2.30
CA PHE A 175 0.53 3.61 1.45
C PHE A 175 -0.95 3.26 1.21
N ASP A 176 -1.22 2.43 0.21
CA ASP A 176 -2.59 2.24 -0.26
C ASP A 176 -3.45 1.46 0.74
N GLY A 177 -4.55 2.06 1.17
CA GLY A 177 -5.55 1.45 2.03
C GLY A 177 -6.13 0.18 1.42
N PHE A 178 -6.29 -0.86 2.25
CA PHE A 178 -6.50 -2.26 1.87
C PHE A 178 -5.41 -2.87 0.98
N ARG A 179 -5.14 -2.29 -0.19
CA ARG A 179 -4.29 -2.89 -1.23
C ARG A 179 -2.86 -3.17 -0.76
N THR A 180 -2.32 -2.32 0.11
CA THR A 180 -1.02 -2.53 0.77
C THR A 180 -1.21 -2.73 2.27
N SER A 181 -2.06 -1.93 2.92
CA SER A 181 -2.24 -2.01 4.38
C SER A 181 -2.74 -3.37 4.91
N HIS A 182 -3.45 -4.15 4.10
CA HIS A 182 -4.06 -5.44 4.46
C HIS A 182 -3.60 -6.60 3.56
N GLU A 183 -2.73 -6.32 2.58
CA GLU A 183 -2.02 -7.37 1.85
C GLU A 183 -0.98 -7.96 2.79
N VAL A 184 -0.95 -9.29 2.90
CA VAL A 184 0.02 -10.00 3.73
C VAL A 184 1.10 -10.54 2.82
N ASP A 185 2.33 -10.09 3.02
CA ASP A 185 3.50 -10.51 2.26
C ASP A 185 4.58 -11.07 3.19
N LYS A 186 5.39 -12.02 2.69
CA LYS A 186 6.67 -12.37 3.29
C LYS A 186 7.69 -11.28 2.97
N ILE A 187 8.11 -10.54 3.99
CA ILE A 187 9.03 -9.41 3.87
C ILE A 187 10.27 -9.59 4.74
N GLU A 188 11.35 -8.92 4.38
CA GLU A 188 12.52 -8.73 5.23
C GLU A 188 12.20 -7.69 6.32
N VAL A 189 12.42 -8.04 7.59
CA VAL A 189 12.13 -7.18 8.74
C VAL A 189 13.30 -6.25 9.02
N MET A 190 13.01 -4.95 9.18
CA MET A 190 14.00 -3.93 9.49
C MET A 190 14.49 -4.05 10.93
N ASP A 191 15.82 -3.99 11.11
CA ASP A 191 16.45 -4.02 12.43
C ASP A 191 16.43 -2.63 13.10
N TYR A 192 16.04 -2.61 14.38
CA TYR A 192 16.04 -1.40 15.20
C TYR A 192 17.45 -0.87 15.44
N ASP A 193 18.46 -1.74 15.55
CA ASP A 193 19.84 -1.29 15.76
C ASP A 193 20.38 -0.57 14.52
N PHE A 194 20.04 -1.05 13.32
CA PHE A 194 20.35 -0.33 12.08
C PHE A 194 19.62 1.03 12.02
N LEU A 195 18.31 1.07 12.26
CA LEU A 195 17.57 2.35 12.29
C LEU A 195 18.18 3.34 13.30
N LYS A 196 18.49 2.85 14.52
CA LYS A 196 19.15 3.63 15.57
C LYS A 196 20.51 4.18 15.13
N SER A 197 21.27 3.42 14.34
CA SER A 197 22.57 3.88 13.82
C SER A 197 22.49 5.07 12.87
N LEU A 198 21.31 5.30 12.25
CA LEU A 198 21.07 6.42 11.34
C LEU A 198 20.56 7.68 12.06
N LEU A 199 20.26 7.60 13.36
CA LEU A 199 19.65 8.68 14.11
C LEU A 199 20.58 9.91 14.18
N PRO A 200 20.16 11.09 13.66
CA PRO A 200 20.96 12.31 13.76
C PRO A 200 20.89 12.88 15.18
N MET A 201 21.82 12.44 16.04
CA MET A 201 21.82 12.76 17.47
C MET A 201 21.87 14.26 17.76
N ASP A 202 22.65 15.02 17.00
CA ASP A 202 22.74 16.47 17.12
C ASP A 202 21.39 17.18 16.85
N LYS A 203 20.65 16.69 15.85
CA LYS A 203 19.31 17.20 15.50
C LYS A 203 18.28 16.82 16.57
N LEU A 204 18.35 15.61 17.08
CA LEU A 204 17.49 15.15 18.18
C LEU A 204 17.73 15.97 19.45
N GLU A 205 19.00 16.20 19.81
CA GLU A 205 19.37 17.02 20.96
C GLU A 205 18.91 18.47 20.79
N ALA A 206 19.05 19.05 19.59
CA ALA A 206 18.54 20.39 19.28
C ALA A 206 17.01 20.48 19.40
N PHE A 207 16.28 19.47 18.90
CA PHE A 207 14.83 19.37 19.07
C PHE A 207 14.43 19.36 20.55
N ARG A 208 15.09 18.53 21.36
CA ARG A 208 14.82 18.43 22.81
C ARG A 208 15.19 19.71 23.55
N ALA A 209 16.30 20.36 23.19
CA ALA A 209 16.70 21.65 23.77
C ALA A 209 15.69 22.78 23.44
N HIS A 210 15.01 22.69 22.29
CA HIS A 210 13.95 23.60 21.89
C HIS A 210 12.57 23.26 22.47
N ALA A 211 12.43 22.26 23.34
CA ALA A 211 11.16 21.97 24.01
C ALA A 211 10.66 23.15 24.85
N LEU A 212 9.34 23.27 25.02
CA LEU A 212 8.75 24.21 25.98
C LEU A 212 9.07 23.73 27.40
N ASN A 213 9.96 24.45 28.09
CA ASN A 213 10.37 24.10 29.45
C ASN A 213 10.57 25.38 30.28
N PRO A 214 9.86 25.54 31.42
CA PRO A 214 9.93 26.77 32.23
C PRO A 214 11.30 27.03 32.85
N HIS A 215 12.16 26.01 32.97
CA HIS A 215 13.48 26.11 33.58
C HIS A 215 14.63 26.12 32.56
N GLY A 216 14.39 25.67 31.32
CA GLY A 216 15.41 25.54 30.27
C GLY A 216 15.19 26.45 29.06
N ASN A 217 13.96 26.49 28.53
CA ASN A 217 13.61 27.22 27.31
C ASN A 217 12.20 27.81 27.42
N ALA A 218 12.10 28.88 28.21
CA ALA A 218 10.85 29.60 28.45
C ALA A 218 10.57 30.59 27.31
N VAL A 219 9.98 30.08 26.22
CA VAL A 219 9.61 30.87 25.04
C VAL A 219 8.11 30.89 24.80
N THR A 220 7.62 31.93 24.13
CA THR A 220 6.25 32.00 23.64
C THR A 220 6.18 31.52 22.20
N ARG A 221 5.21 30.66 21.88
CA ARG A 221 4.94 30.14 20.52
C ARG A 221 3.47 30.31 20.17
N GLY A 222 3.17 30.33 18.88
CA GLY A 222 1.79 30.40 18.38
C GLY A 222 1.05 31.70 18.70
N GLY A 223 1.77 32.81 18.86
CA GLY A 223 1.16 34.14 19.01
C GLY A 223 0.47 34.62 17.73
N SER A 224 -0.28 35.73 17.83
CA SER A 224 -0.89 36.39 16.68
C SER A 224 0.10 37.39 16.06
N GLN A 225 0.26 37.33 14.73
CA GLN A 225 1.05 38.30 13.96
C GLN A 225 0.12 39.12 13.07
N ASN A 226 0.45 40.39 12.87
CA ASN A 226 -0.24 41.27 11.92
C ASN A 226 0.40 41.15 10.52
N ASP A 227 -0.17 41.90 9.58
CA ASP A 227 0.26 41.99 8.18
C ASP A 227 1.67 42.59 7.99
N ASP A 228 2.18 43.29 9.00
CA ASP A 228 3.51 43.90 9.02
C ASP A 228 4.67 42.88 9.03
N ILE A 229 4.47 41.68 9.59
CA ILE A 229 5.55 40.65 9.72
C ILE A 229 5.16 39.23 9.31
N TYR A 230 3.86 38.91 9.19
CA TYR A 230 3.43 37.53 8.92
C TYR A 230 4.02 36.97 7.62
N PHE A 231 4.02 37.76 6.54
CA PHE A 231 4.49 37.29 5.24
C PHE A 231 6.01 36.99 5.27
N GLN A 232 6.79 37.87 5.90
CA GLN A 232 8.23 37.69 6.06
C GLN A 232 8.57 36.44 6.88
N ALA A 233 7.81 36.18 7.96
CA ALA A 233 7.99 34.99 8.78
C ALA A 233 7.62 33.70 8.03
N ALA A 234 6.57 33.74 7.19
CA ALA A 234 6.18 32.61 6.34
C ALA A 234 7.27 32.26 5.32
N GLU A 235 7.80 33.26 4.59
CA GLU A 235 8.85 33.06 3.57
C GLU A 235 10.22 32.68 4.16
N ALA A 236 10.49 33.06 5.42
CA ALA A 236 11.72 32.66 6.10
C ALA A 236 11.84 31.13 6.27
N GLN A 237 10.72 30.40 6.20
CA GLN A 237 10.70 28.93 6.32
C GLN A 237 11.18 28.20 5.06
N ASN A 238 11.27 28.87 3.90
CA ASN A 238 11.60 28.24 2.61
C ASN A 238 12.91 27.44 2.66
N LYS A 239 13.94 27.96 3.33
CA LYS A 239 15.24 27.29 3.46
C LYS A 239 15.17 25.92 4.15
N HIS A 240 14.23 25.71 5.07
CA HIS A 240 14.06 24.40 5.70
C HIS A 240 13.54 23.39 4.68
N TYR A 241 12.58 23.79 3.86
CA TYR A 241 11.94 22.94 2.87
C TYR A 241 12.80 22.68 1.63
N ASP A 242 13.63 23.64 1.22
CA ASP A 242 14.58 23.48 0.10
C ASP A 242 15.59 22.36 0.36
N ALA A 243 15.94 22.09 1.61
CA ALA A 243 16.88 21.04 2.00
C ALA A 243 16.26 19.63 2.06
N VAL A 244 14.93 19.53 2.24
CA VAL A 244 14.25 18.25 2.49
C VAL A 244 14.48 17.21 1.38
N PRO A 245 14.43 17.53 0.07
CA PRO A 245 14.67 16.54 -0.98
C PRO A 245 16.04 15.86 -0.87
N ASP A 246 17.09 16.62 -0.55
CA ASP A 246 18.45 16.07 -0.39
C ASP A 246 18.58 15.28 0.93
N ILE A 247 17.89 15.70 2.00
CA ILE A 247 17.79 14.94 3.26
C ILE A 247 17.09 13.60 3.02
N ALA A 248 15.96 13.60 2.31
CA ALA A 248 15.23 12.38 1.98
C ALA A 248 16.09 11.44 1.12
N ALA A 249 16.77 11.97 0.10
CA ALA A 249 17.69 11.19 -0.73
C ALA A 249 18.84 10.56 0.07
N LYS A 250 19.40 11.26 1.07
CA LYS A 250 20.40 10.71 2.00
C LYS A 250 19.87 9.47 2.74
N TYR A 251 18.67 9.54 3.32
CA TYR A 251 18.11 8.40 4.07
C TYR A 251 17.67 7.27 3.14
N PHE A 252 17.04 7.57 2.01
CA PHE A 252 16.72 6.56 1.01
C PHE A 252 17.95 5.79 0.56
N LYS A 253 19.04 6.49 0.25
CA LYS A 253 20.32 5.86 -0.09
C LYS A 253 20.85 4.95 1.02
N ALA A 254 20.79 5.39 2.28
CA ALA A 254 21.24 4.58 3.40
C ALA A 254 20.41 3.29 3.56
N ILE A 255 19.08 3.38 3.41
CA ILE A 255 18.21 2.21 3.38
C ILE A 255 18.55 1.32 2.19
N SER A 256 18.79 1.88 1.00
CA SER A 256 19.18 1.10 -0.18
C SER A 256 20.48 0.34 -0.02
N GLU A 257 21.50 0.96 0.55
CA GLU A 257 22.80 0.32 0.81
C GLU A 257 22.66 -0.83 1.82
N HIS A 258 21.79 -0.70 2.81
CA HIS A 258 21.56 -1.74 3.82
C HIS A 258 20.74 -2.92 3.29
N THR A 259 19.67 -2.62 2.56
CA THR A 259 18.66 -3.59 2.14
C THR A 259 18.98 -4.26 0.80
N GLY A 260 19.71 -3.54 -0.07
CA GLY A 260 19.91 -3.87 -1.48
C GLY A 260 18.75 -3.46 -2.40
N ARG A 261 17.74 -2.74 -1.89
CA ARG A 261 16.57 -2.28 -2.65
C ARG A 261 16.72 -0.81 -3.03
N ASP A 262 16.40 -0.45 -4.27
CA ASP A 262 16.63 0.91 -4.76
C ASP A 262 15.53 1.88 -4.30
N TYR A 263 15.93 2.87 -3.51
CA TYR A 263 15.10 3.93 -2.98
C TYR A 263 15.77 5.26 -3.28
N ALA A 264 14.99 6.17 -3.86
CA ALA A 264 15.36 7.54 -4.15
C ALA A 264 14.06 8.36 -4.24
N PRO A 265 14.11 9.72 -4.21
CA PRO A 265 12.91 10.53 -4.36
C PRO A 265 12.03 10.13 -5.56
N PHE A 266 12.68 9.75 -6.67
CA PHE A 266 12.09 9.13 -7.84
C PHE A 266 12.96 7.96 -8.28
N VAL A 267 12.36 6.83 -8.68
CA VAL A 267 13.08 5.63 -9.17
C VAL A 267 12.55 5.23 -10.53
N TYR A 268 13.45 5.02 -11.50
CA TYR A 268 13.10 4.56 -12.84
C TYR A 268 13.20 3.03 -12.98
N VAL A 269 12.23 2.42 -13.65
CA VAL A 269 12.21 0.98 -13.96
C VAL A 269 11.76 0.78 -15.40
N GLY A 270 12.53 0.05 -16.21
CA GLY A 270 12.13 -0.29 -17.58
C GLY A 270 13.28 -0.27 -18.57
N ALA A 271 12.96 -0.16 -19.86
CA ALA A 271 13.96 -0.12 -20.92
C ALA A 271 14.85 1.14 -20.79
N PRO A 272 16.19 1.04 -20.88
CA PRO A 272 17.06 2.22 -20.84
C PRO A 272 16.80 3.22 -21.97
N ASP A 273 16.26 2.75 -23.10
CA ASP A 273 15.90 3.53 -24.28
C ASP A 273 14.38 3.70 -24.43
N ALA A 274 13.63 3.70 -23.33
CA ALA A 274 12.17 3.84 -23.35
C ALA A 274 11.73 5.12 -24.08
N GLU A 275 10.66 4.99 -24.87
CA GLU A 275 10.04 6.11 -25.59
C GLU A 275 8.71 6.52 -24.94
N ARG A 276 8.10 5.61 -24.17
CA ARG A 276 6.81 5.78 -23.47
C ARG A 276 6.97 5.44 -22.00
N VAL A 277 6.66 6.38 -21.12
CA VAL A 277 6.83 6.19 -19.67
C VAL A 277 5.54 6.46 -18.91
N ILE A 278 5.27 5.65 -17.87
CA ILE A 278 4.25 5.96 -16.88
C ILE A 278 4.90 6.62 -15.66
N VAL A 279 4.29 7.65 -15.08
CA VAL A 279 4.64 8.19 -13.76
C VAL A 279 3.50 7.87 -12.80
N ALA A 280 3.79 7.18 -11.70
CA ALA A 280 2.77 6.72 -10.77
C ALA A 280 3.29 6.58 -9.34
N MET A 281 2.35 6.46 -8.39
CA MET A 281 2.62 6.40 -6.96
C MET A 281 1.80 5.29 -6.30
N GLY A 282 2.34 4.66 -5.25
CA GLY A 282 1.69 3.56 -4.53
C GLY A 282 1.70 2.21 -5.25
N SER A 283 0.79 1.32 -4.84
CA SER A 283 0.81 -0.12 -5.20
C SER A 283 0.71 -0.42 -6.69
N VAL A 284 0.12 0.48 -7.48
CA VAL A 284 0.01 0.27 -8.94
C VAL A 284 1.37 0.13 -9.61
N THR A 285 2.42 0.71 -9.02
CA THR A 285 3.77 0.67 -9.58
C THR A 285 4.34 -0.74 -9.65
N ASP A 286 3.91 -1.66 -8.79
CA ASP A 286 4.31 -3.07 -8.86
C ASP A 286 3.59 -3.77 -10.01
N THR A 287 2.27 -3.57 -10.17
CA THR A 287 1.53 -4.03 -11.36
C THR A 287 2.15 -3.48 -12.66
N ILE A 288 2.54 -2.20 -12.67
CA ILE A 288 3.17 -1.58 -13.85
C ILE A 288 4.54 -2.20 -14.12
N THR A 289 5.34 -2.43 -13.08
CA THR A 289 6.67 -3.07 -13.20
C THR A 289 6.53 -4.46 -13.82
N GLU A 290 5.57 -5.25 -13.34
CA GLU A 290 5.30 -6.60 -13.83
C GLU A 290 4.85 -6.60 -15.31
N THR A 291 4.01 -5.63 -15.68
CA THR A 291 3.56 -5.40 -17.06
C THR A 291 4.75 -5.00 -17.95
N ILE A 292 5.59 -4.06 -17.51
CA ILE A 292 6.80 -3.62 -18.23
C ILE A 292 7.75 -4.79 -18.45
N ASN A 293 7.99 -5.63 -17.45
CA ASN A 293 8.89 -6.79 -17.58
C ASN A 293 8.47 -7.69 -18.74
N THR A 294 7.15 -7.87 -18.93
CA THR A 294 6.61 -8.63 -20.06
C THR A 294 6.76 -7.89 -21.39
N LEU A 295 6.45 -6.59 -21.42
CA LEU A 295 6.52 -5.78 -22.64
C LEU A 295 7.96 -5.59 -23.14
N VAL A 296 8.92 -5.34 -22.25
CA VAL A 296 10.34 -5.19 -22.59
C VAL A 296 10.92 -6.48 -23.16
N LYS A 297 10.54 -7.66 -22.61
CA LYS A 297 10.90 -8.96 -23.20
C LYS A 297 10.38 -9.12 -24.64
N ARG A 298 9.28 -8.45 -25.00
CA ARG A 298 8.71 -8.41 -26.35
C ARG A 298 9.32 -7.31 -27.24
N GLY A 299 10.33 -6.59 -26.75
CA GLY A 299 11.01 -5.52 -27.49
C GLY A 299 10.32 -4.16 -27.41
N GLU A 300 9.33 -3.99 -26.53
CA GLU A 300 8.66 -2.70 -26.34
C GLU A 300 9.55 -1.75 -25.51
N LYS A 301 9.62 -0.49 -25.96
CA LYS A 301 10.40 0.58 -25.31
C LYS A 301 9.57 1.35 -24.29
N VAL A 302 9.31 0.71 -23.16
CA VAL A 302 8.44 1.22 -22.09
C VAL A 302 9.15 1.31 -20.75
N GLY A 303 8.71 2.22 -19.90
CA GLY A 303 9.27 2.42 -18.56
C GLY A 303 8.30 3.06 -17.56
N LEU A 304 8.71 3.08 -16.29
CA LEU A 304 7.97 3.61 -15.15
C LEU A 304 8.88 4.50 -14.32
N ILE A 305 8.35 5.62 -13.83
CA ILE A 305 8.94 6.40 -12.74
C ILE A 305 8.04 6.23 -11.51
N LYS A 306 8.60 5.61 -10.46
CA LYS A 306 7.98 5.49 -9.13
C LYS A 306 8.26 6.77 -8.32
N VAL A 307 7.24 7.34 -7.70
CA VAL A 307 7.35 8.55 -6.87
C VAL A 307 7.34 8.19 -5.37
N TYR A 308 8.52 8.13 -4.76
CA TYR A 308 8.66 7.86 -3.31
C TYR A 308 8.54 9.14 -2.48
N LEU A 309 9.04 10.28 -2.97
CA LEU A 309 8.89 11.59 -2.33
C LEU A 309 8.01 12.51 -3.18
N TYR A 310 6.74 12.63 -2.80
CA TYR A 310 5.78 13.48 -3.50
C TYR A 310 5.86 14.96 -3.09
N ARG A 311 6.14 15.23 -1.80
CA ARG A 311 6.36 16.59 -1.30
C ARG A 311 7.56 16.65 -0.37
N PRO A 312 8.47 17.65 -0.54
CA PRO A 312 8.52 18.62 -1.64
C PRO A 312 8.81 17.95 -3.00
N PHE A 313 8.12 18.39 -4.05
CA PHE A 313 8.26 17.80 -5.38
C PHE A 313 9.54 18.32 -6.05
N SER A 314 10.56 17.47 -6.19
CA SER A 314 11.86 17.90 -6.70
C SER A 314 12.01 17.68 -8.21
N GLN A 315 11.94 18.78 -8.97
CA GLN A 315 12.23 18.78 -10.41
C GLN A 315 13.62 18.20 -10.72
N LYS A 316 14.63 18.51 -9.90
CA LYS A 316 16.00 17.99 -10.02
C LYS A 316 16.04 16.46 -10.00
N TYR A 317 15.36 15.82 -9.04
CA TYR A 317 15.39 14.36 -8.92
C TYR A 317 14.50 13.68 -9.97
N LEU A 318 13.40 14.30 -10.40
CA LEU A 318 12.57 13.77 -11.49
C LEU A 318 13.33 13.77 -12.82
N GLU A 319 13.95 14.90 -13.19
CA GLU A 319 14.71 15.02 -14.44
C GLU A 319 15.92 14.08 -14.46
N ALA A 320 16.56 13.84 -13.31
CA ALA A 320 17.71 12.95 -13.21
C ALA A 320 17.41 11.48 -13.55
N VAL A 321 16.15 11.04 -13.42
CA VAL A 321 15.75 9.66 -13.70
C VAL A 321 14.97 9.50 -15.01
N LEU A 322 14.64 10.61 -15.70
CA LEU A 322 13.90 10.59 -16.96
C LEU A 322 14.84 10.23 -18.12
N PRO A 323 14.64 9.09 -18.83
CA PRO A 323 15.48 8.76 -19.97
C PRO A 323 15.36 9.80 -21.09
N ALA A 324 16.48 10.15 -21.73
CA ALA A 324 16.53 11.17 -22.79
C ALA A 324 15.76 10.77 -24.07
N THR A 325 15.41 9.49 -24.22
CA THR A 325 14.66 8.95 -25.37
C THR A 325 13.15 9.06 -25.22
N VAL A 326 12.66 9.46 -24.04
CA VAL A 326 11.22 9.56 -23.76
C VAL A 326 10.59 10.61 -24.66
N LYS A 327 9.42 10.27 -25.22
CA LYS A 327 8.61 11.16 -26.06
C LYS A 327 7.23 11.38 -25.47
N LYS A 328 6.68 10.36 -24.79
CA LYS A 328 5.31 10.38 -24.28
C LYS A 328 5.25 9.86 -22.86
N ILE A 329 4.51 10.58 -22.00
CA ILE A 329 4.34 10.26 -20.59
C ILE A 329 2.85 10.15 -20.27
N ALA A 330 2.44 9.08 -19.60
CA ALA A 330 1.16 9.02 -18.92
C ALA A 330 1.37 9.16 -17.40
N VAL A 331 0.71 10.12 -16.77
CA VAL A 331 0.71 10.27 -15.32
C VAL A 331 -0.56 9.65 -14.76
N LEU A 332 -0.41 8.68 -13.85
CA LEU A 332 -1.54 7.98 -13.26
C LEU A 332 -1.79 8.48 -11.83
N ASP A 333 -2.95 9.10 -11.63
CA ASP A 333 -3.40 9.57 -10.33
C ASP A 333 -4.47 8.66 -9.75
N ARG A 334 -4.30 8.31 -8.47
CA ARG A 334 -5.27 7.54 -7.70
C ARG A 334 -6.24 8.46 -6.97
N ALA A 335 -6.71 9.52 -7.62
CA ALA A 335 -7.62 10.50 -7.05
C ALA A 335 -8.48 11.15 -8.13
N LYS A 336 -9.46 11.95 -7.73
CA LYS A 336 -10.27 12.74 -8.65
C LYS A 336 -10.54 14.12 -8.05
N GLU A 337 -10.07 15.18 -8.74
CA GLU A 337 -10.37 16.57 -8.37
C GLU A 337 -11.42 17.14 -9.33
N GLN A 338 -12.66 17.25 -8.89
CA GLN A 338 -13.75 17.70 -9.74
C GLN A 338 -13.54 19.16 -10.19
N GLY A 339 -13.46 19.40 -11.49
CA GLY A 339 -13.26 20.73 -12.08
C GLY A 339 -11.79 21.15 -12.23
N SER A 340 -10.84 20.26 -11.89
CA SER A 340 -9.40 20.44 -12.11
C SER A 340 -8.84 19.19 -12.81
N ARG A 341 -7.54 19.20 -13.08
CA ARG A 341 -6.75 17.98 -13.33
C ARG A 341 -6.14 17.48 -12.03
N GLU A 342 -5.76 16.21 -12.00
CA GLU A 342 -5.26 15.56 -10.79
C GLU A 342 -3.85 16.06 -10.35
N PRO A 343 -3.52 15.95 -9.05
CA PRO A 343 -2.33 16.60 -8.49
C PRO A 343 -0.99 16.14 -9.06
N LEU A 344 -0.73 14.82 -9.18
CA LEU A 344 0.55 14.34 -9.68
C LEU A 344 0.73 14.72 -11.15
N PHE A 345 -0.33 14.61 -11.96
CA PHE A 345 -0.32 15.11 -13.34
C PHE A 345 0.07 16.59 -13.42
N LEU A 346 -0.52 17.46 -12.60
CA LEU A 346 -0.20 18.89 -12.58
C LEU A 346 1.26 19.15 -12.18
N ASP A 347 1.77 18.43 -11.18
CA ASP A 347 3.16 18.58 -10.73
C ASP A 347 4.16 18.12 -11.78
N VAL A 348 3.90 17.00 -12.47
CA VAL A 348 4.75 16.50 -13.56
C VAL A 348 4.73 17.47 -14.73
N CYS A 349 3.56 17.98 -15.13
CA CYS A 349 3.45 19.01 -16.16
C CYS A 349 4.26 20.26 -15.81
N TYR A 350 4.17 20.72 -14.55
CA TYR A 350 4.96 21.87 -14.11
C TYR A 350 6.46 21.56 -14.08
N ALA A 351 6.87 20.44 -13.52
CA ALA A 351 8.27 20.05 -13.41
C ALA A 351 8.93 19.90 -14.80
N LEU A 352 8.23 19.29 -15.75
CA LEU A 352 8.73 19.05 -17.10
C LEU A 352 8.37 20.16 -18.11
N ARG A 353 7.87 21.32 -17.67
CA ARG A 353 7.43 22.43 -18.55
C ARG A 353 8.48 22.95 -19.55
N LYS A 354 9.76 22.65 -19.32
CA LYS A 354 10.86 23.01 -20.23
C LYS A 354 11.05 22.02 -21.38
N HIS A 355 10.47 20.82 -21.28
CA HIS A 355 10.49 19.78 -22.30
C HIS A 355 9.26 19.90 -23.21
N THR A 356 9.30 20.88 -24.12
CA THR A 356 8.16 21.21 -25.00
C THR A 356 7.88 20.17 -26.09
N ASP A 357 8.76 19.19 -26.26
CA ASP A 357 8.66 18.07 -27.19
C ASP A 357 7.96 16.84 -26.61
N LEU A 358 7.73 16.81 -25.29
CA LEU A 358 7.04 15.72 -24.63
C LEU A 358 5.52 15.86 -24.75
N THR A 359 4.85 14.75 -25.06
CA THR A 359 3.39 14.63 -24.86
C THR A 359 3.12 14.07 -23.46
N ILE A 360 2.47 14.84 -22.60
CA ILE A 360 2.10 14.41 -21.24
C ILE A 360 0.59 14.31 -21.13
N VAL A 361 0.08 13.12 -20.85
CA VAL A 361 -1.35 12.84 -20.65
C VAL A 361 -1.61 12.38 -19.21
N GLY A 362 -2.84 12.57 -18.72
CA GLY A 362 -3.22 12.27 -17.34
C GLY A 362 -4.35 11.25 -17.26
N GLY A 363 -4.16 10.21 -16.47
CA GLY A 363 -5.12 9.14 -16.28
C GLY A 363 -5.51 8.96 -14.82
N ARG A 364 -6.76 8.59 -14.57
CA ARG A 364 -7.22 8.18 -13.24
C ARG A 364 -7.43 6.68 -13.16
N TYR A 365 -7.10 6.11 -12.01
CA TYR A 365 -7.28 4.69 -11.73
C TYR A 365 -7.64 4.45 -10.27
N GLY A 366 -8.04 3.21 -9.95
CA GLY A 366 -7.95 2.69 -8.59
C GLY A 366 -8.76 3.38 -7.50
N LEU A 367 -9.68 4.30 -7.84
CA LEU A 367 -10.55 4.97 -6.87
C LEU A 367 -11.30 3.94 -6.04
N SER A 368 -11.32 4.11 -4.72
CA SER A 368 -11.97 3.17 -3.80
C SER A 368 -11.56 1.70 -4.02
N SER A 369 -10.25 1.43 -4.13
CA SER A 369 -9.67 0.10 -4.42
C SER A 369 -10.26 -0.60 -5.65
N LYS A 370 -10.69 0.16 -6.66
CA LYS A 370 -11.03 -0.41 -7.96
C LYS A 370 -9.82 -1.20 -8.50
N ASP A 371 -10.05 -2.46 -8.86
CA ASP A 371 -8.97 -3.34 -9.30
C ASP A 371 -8.29 -2.79 -10.56
N THR A 372 -6.97 -2.76 -10.55
CA THR A 372 -6.14 -2.25 -11.64
C THR A 372 -5.07 -3.30 -11.96
N ASN A 373 -5.42 -4.20 -12.87
CA ASN A 373 -4.59 -5.33 -13.30
C ASN A 373 -3.66 -4.99 -14.49
N PRO A 374 -2.77 -5.91 -14.90
CA PRO A 374 -1.86 -5.71 -16.03
C PRO A 374 -2.53 -5.34 -17.36
N SER A 375 -3.73 -5.86 -17.66
CA SER A 375 -4.44 -5.55 -18.92
C SER A 375 -4.87 -4.08 -18.98
N HIS A 376 -5.25 -3.47 -17.85
CA HIS A 376 -5.52 -2.03 -17.79
C HIS A 376 -4.25 -1.21 -18.02
N ILE A 377 -3.13 -1.61 -17.42
CA ILE A 377 -1.84 -0.91 -17.62
C ILE A 377 -1.35 -1.04 -19.06
N ASN A 378 -1.48 -2.22 -19.66
CA ASN A 378 -1.15 -2.42 -21.06
C ASN A 378 -2.01 -1.54 -21.98
N GLY A 379 -3.30 -1.36 -21.65
CA GLY A 379 -4.17 -0.39 -22.33
C GLY A 379 -3.62 1.05 -22.31
N VAL A 380 -2.98 1.48 -21.22
CA VAL A 380 -2.30 2.79 -21.15
C VAL A 380 -1.10 2.86 -22.09
N TYR A 381 -0.28 1.81 -22.15
CA TYR A 381 0.87 1.79 -23.06
C TYR A 381 0.48 1.74 -24.54
N GLU A 382 -0.63 1.07 -24.86
CA GLU A 382 -1.24 1.07 -26.20
C GLU A 382 -1.83 2.44 -26.54
N GLU A 383 -2.47 3.13 -25.59
CA GLU A 383 -2.90 4.51 -25.77
C GLU A 383 -1.72 5.42 -26.12
N LEU A 384 -0.62 5.30 -25.38
CA LEU A 384 0.60 6.06 -25.64
C LEU A 384 1.27 5.75 -26.99
N LYS A 385 0.93 4.65 -27.69
CA LYS A 385 1.41 4.39 -29.05
C LYS A 385 0.74 5.29 -30.09
N LYS A 386 -0.50 5.71 -29.85
CA LYS A 386 -1.27 6.53 -30.79
C LYS A 386 -0.58 7.87 -31.03
N ASP A 387 -0.68 8.41 -32.24
CA ASP A 387 -0.13 9.73 -32.57
C ASP A 387 -0.72 10.82 -31.65
N GLU A 388 -2.03 10.77 -31.45
CA GLU A 388 -2.79 11.63 -30.53
C GLU A 388 -3.40 10.79 -29.41
N PRO A 389 -2.67 10.54 -28.30
CA PRO A 389 -3.23 9.85 -27.14
C PRO A 389 -4.28 10.75 -26.47
N LYS A 390 -5.27 10.13 -25.83
CA LYS A 390 -6.28 10.84 -25.06
C LYS A 390 -5.65 11.64 -23.91
N GLU A 391 -5.90 12.95 -23.89
CA GLU A 391 -5.30 13.86 -22.90
C GLU A 391 -5.71 13.54 -21.46
N GLU A 392 -6.99 13.18 -21.28
CA GLU A 392 -7.60 12.81 -20.01
C GLU A 392 -8.33 11.47 -20.15
N PHE A 393 -8.05 10.52 -19.27
CA PHE A 393 -8.66 9.19 -19.34
C PHE A 393 -8.91 8.54 -17.98
N THR A 394 -9.66 7.45 -17.99
CA THR A 394 -9.85 6.54 -16.85
C THR A 394 -9.53 5.10 -17.25
N ILE A 395 -9.07 4.29 -16.30
CA ILE A 395 -8.91 2.84 -16.48
C ILE A 395 -9.64 2.06 -15.37
N GLY A 396 -10.06 0.83 -15.68
CA GLY A 396 -10.77 -0.05 -14.73
C GLY A 396 -12.28 0.18 -14.63
N ILE A 397 -12.85 1.06 -15.46
CA ILE A 397 -14.28 1.30 -15.60
C ILE A 397 -14.68 1.32 -17.08
N ASP A 398 -15.98 1.09 -17.32
CA ASP A 398 -16.62 1.44 -18.58
C ASP A 398 -17.36 2.77 -18.35
N ASP A 399 -16.95 3.81 -19.04
CA ASP A 399 -17.54 5.15 -18.96
C ASP A 399 -18.24 5.46 -20.29
N ASP A 400 -19.50 5.05 -20.37
CA ASP A 400 -20.39 5.26 -21.50
C ASP A 400 -21.08 6.64 -21.50
N VAL A 401 -20.76 7.49 -20.52
CA VAL A 401 -21.34 8.84 -20.38
C VAL A 401 -20.37 9.91 -20.88
N THR A 402 -19.19 9.99 -20.27
CA THR A 402 -18.16 10.97 -20.68
C THR A 402 -17.14 10.40 -21.65
N ASN A 403 -17.21 9.10 -21.92
CA ASN A 403 -16.33 8.41 -22.87
C ASN A 403 -14.86 8.64 -22.55
N LEU A 404 -14.47 8.68 -21.27
CA LEU A 404 -13.08 8.85 -20.83
C LEU A 404 -12.35 7.52 -20.64
N SER A 405 -13.06 6.40 -20.48
CA SER A 405 -12.45 5.08 -20.28
C SER A 405 -11.56 4.66 -21.45
N ILE A 406 -10.43 4.01 -21.13
CA ILE A 406 -9.61 3.23 -22.05
C ILE A 406 -9.91 1.76 -21.81
N ALA A 407 -10.15 1.02 -22.90
CA ALA A 407 -10.39 -0.41 -22.83
C ALA A 407 -9.13 -1.17 -22.38
N PRO A 408 -9.26 -2.21 -21.54
CA PRO A 408 -8.14 -3.08 -21.22
C PRO A 408 -7.63 -3.78 -22.48
N VAL A 409 -6.32 -3.99 -22.56
CA VAL A 409 -5.69 -4.79 -23.62
C VAL A 409 -5.00 -5.98 -22.98
N ASP A 410 -5.47 -7.18 -23.30
CA ASP A 410 -5.01 -8.40 -22.67
C ASP A 410 -3.49 -8.60 -22.76
N ILE A 411 -2.90 -8.92 -21.62
CA ILE A 411 -1.49 -9.28 -21.51
C ILE A 411 -1.34 -10.51 -20.62
N HIS A 412 -0.57 -11.49 -21.08
CA HIS A 412 -0.12 -12.58 -20.23
C HIS A 412 1.21 -12.19 -19.59
N VAL A 413 1.19 -12.04 -18.28
CA VAL A 413 2.39 -11.86 -17.47
C VAL A 413 2.94 -13.22 -17.07
N ASP A 414 4.24 -13.43 -17.30
CA ASP A 414 4.96 -14.60 -16.81
C ASP A 414 5.10 -14.51 -15.28
N ALA A 415 4.58 -15.50 -14.57
CA ALA A 415 4.68 -15.60 -13.12
C ALA A 415 5.25 -16.97 -12.73
N ASP A 416 6.18 -17.00 -11.77
CA ASP A 416 6.76 -18.21 -11.20
C ASP A 416 6.06 -18.65 -9.90
N TYR A 417 4.89 -18.06 -9.62
CA TYR A 417 4.08 -18.36 -8.44
C TYR A 417 2.83 -19.16 -8.77
N THR A 418 2.42 -20.00 -7.81
CA THR A 418 1.10 -20.66 -7.78
C THR A 418 0.05 -19.66 -7.32
N SER A 419 -1.07 -19.56 -8.02
CA SER A 419 -2.20 -18.68 -7.69
C SER A 419 -3.40 -19.48 -7.18
N CYS A 420 -3.91 -19.12 -6.01
CA CYS A 420 -4.98 -19.84 -5.33
C CYS A 420 -6.15 -18.90 -4.98
N LEU A 421 -7.37 -19.32 -5.31
CA LEU A 421 -8.61 -18.62 -4.94
C LEU A 421 -9.43 -19.43 -3.95
N PHE A 422 -9.92 -18.78 -2.90
CA PHE A 422 -10.80 -19.41 -1.91
C PHE A 422 -12.06 -18.60 -1.75
N TYR A 423 -13.20 -19.24 -2.04
CA TYR A 423 -14.53 -18.70 -1.83
C TYR A 423 -15.08 -19.24 -0.52
N GLY A 424 -15.21 -18.34 0.45
CA GLY A 424 -15.67 -18.62 1.81
C GLY A 424 -16.95 -17.87 2.16
N LEU A 425 -17.66 -18.34 3.18
CA LEU A 425 -18.76 -17.63 3.81
C LEU A 425 -18.24 -16.79 4.99
N GLY A 426 -18.74 -15.57 5.15
CA GLY A 426 -18.42 -14.72 6.29
C GLY A 426 -18.70 -15.45 7.61
N SER A 427 -17.65 -15.60 8.43
CA SER A 427 -17.61 -16.32 9.70
C SER A 427 -17.51 -17.86 9.62
N ASP A 428 -17.18 -18.44 8.45
CA ASP A 428 -16.88 -19.88 8.33
C ASP A 428 -15.42 -20.25 8.70
N GLY A 429 -14.56 -19.24 8.85
CA GLY A 429 -13.15 -19.40 9.22
C GLY A 429 -12.19 -19.51 8.03
N THR A 430 -12.66 -19.46 6.77
CA THR A 430 -11.83 -19.55 5.55
C THR A 430 -10.74 -18.49 5.52
N VAL A 431 -11.08 -17.23 5.76
CA VAL A 431 -10.11 -16.12 5.80
C VAL A 431 -9.04 -16.33 6.87
N GLY A 432 -9.44 -16.77 8.06
CA GLY A 432 -8.51 -17.04 9.17
C GLY A 432 -7.56 -18.19 8.84
N ALA A 433 -8.09 -19.29 8.27
CA ALA A 433 -7.27 -20.40 7.80
C ALA A 433 -6.29 -19.97 6.71
N ASN A 434 -6.73 -19.15 5.76
CA ASN A 434 -5.86 -18.65 4.69
C ASN A 434 -4.78 -17.68 5.18
N LYS A 435 -5.08 -16.80 6.14
CA LYS A 435 -4.05 -16.00 6.83
C LYS A 435 -3.01 -16.90 7.51
N SER A 436 -3.47 -17.97 8.16
CA SER A 436 -2.59 -18.98 8.76
C SER A 436 -1.74 -19.71 7.71
N THR A 437 -2.34 -20.17 6.61
CA THR A 437 -1.65 -20.82 5.49
C THR A 437 -0.51 -19.96 4.94
N VAL A 438 -0.75 -18.67 4.75
CA VAL A 438 0.23 -17.73 4.19
C VAL A 438 1.41 -17.52 5.13
N LYS A 439 1.15 -17.48 6.44
CA LYS A 439 2.20 -17.43 7.46
C LYS A 439 2.95 -18.74 7.59
N ILE A 440 2.27 -19.89 7.52
CA ILE A 440 2.90 -21.21 7.56
C ILE A 440 3.87 -21.35 6.40
N ILE A 441 3.42 -21.10 5.16
CA ILE A 441 4.27 -21.20 3.97
C ILE A 441 5.37 -20.15 4.01
N GLY A 442 5.04 -18.88 4.30
CA GLY A 442 6.02 -17.79 4.31
C GLY A 442 7.14 -17.98 5.34
N ASN A 443 6.80 -18.45 6.55
CA ASN A 443 7.75 -18.53 7.66
C ASN A 443 8.49 -19.88 7.75
N ASN A 444 7.99 -20.94 7.10
CA ASN A 444 8.57 -22.28 7.19
C ASN A 444 9.13 -22.81 5.86
N THR A 445 9.08 -22.02 4.79
CA THR A 445 9.67 -22.35 3.49
C THR A 445 10.47 -21.16 2.95
N ASP A 446 11.25 -21.39 1.88
CA ASP A 446 11.96 -20.32 1.18
C ASP A 446 11.05 -19.55 0.20
N LEU A 447 9.79 -19.97 0.02
CA LEU A 447 8.86 -19.30 -0.88
C LEU A 447 8.48 -17.92 -0.34
N TYR A 448 8.29 -16.97 -1.25
CA TYR A 448 7.54 -15.75 -1.01
C TYR A 448 6.06 -16.10 -1.00
N SER A 449 5.34 -15.50 -0.06
CA SER A 449 3.89 -15.62 0.04
C SER A 449 3.27 -14.23 -0.03
N GLN A 450 2.13 -14.14 -0.73
CA GLN A 450 1.30 -12.95 -0.82
C GLN A 450 -0.16 -13.35 -0.61
N ALA A 451 -0.91 -12.54 0.12
CA ALA A 451 -2.34 -12.76 0.29
C ALA A 451 -3.15 -11.48 0.38
N TYR A 452 -4.30 -11.49 -0.28
CA TYR A 452 -5.30 -10.44 -0.20
C TYR A 452 -6.69 -11.01 0.05
N PHE A 453 -7.47 -10.34 0.89
CA PHE A 453 -8.80 -10.79 1.29
C PHE A 453 -9.85 -9.76 0.89
N ALA A 454 -10.73 -10.14 -0.04
CA ALA A 454 -11.88 -9.34 -0.44
C ALA A 454 -13.11 -9.77 0.37
N TYR A 455 -13.69 -8.83 1.11
CA TYR A 455 -14.86 -9.03 1.94
C TYR A 455 -16.10 -8.39 1.32
N ASP A 456 -17.27 -8.96 1.60
CA ASP A 456 -18.55 -8.30 1.39
C ASP A 456 -18.76 -7.19 2.43
N SER A 457 -19.56 -6.19 2.07
CA SER A 457 -20.09 -5.15 2.95
C SER A 457 -20.92 -5.69 4.13
N ARG A 458 -21.47 -6.91 4.00
CA ARG A 458 -22.26 -7.56 5.05
C ARG A 458 -21.35 -8.03 6.19
N LYS A 459 -21.66 -7.59 7.42
CA LYS A 459 -20.92 -7.95 8.65
C LYS A 459 -20.82 -9.47 8.90
N ALA A 460 -21.82 -10.25 8.50
CA ALA A 460 -21.82 -11.70 8.63
C ALA A 460 -22.59 -12.34 7.46
N GLY A 461 -22.21 -13.57 7.08
CA GLY A 461 -22.87 -14.33 6.01
C GLY A 461 -22.71 -13.77 4.60
N GLY A 462 -21.89 -12.74 4.40
CA GLY A 462 -21.46 -12.28 3.07
C GLY A 462 -20.45 -13.24 2.44
N VAL A 463 -20.18 -13.07 1.14
CA VAL A 463 -19.11 -13.84 0.47
C VAL A 463 -17.74 -13.28 0.82
N THR A 464 -16.76 -14.15 0.98
CA THR A 464 -15.35 -13.78 1.10
C THR A 464 -14.56 -14.43 -0.03
N ARG A 465 -13.61 -13.69 -0.59
CA ARG A 465 -12.66 -14.20 -1.59
C ARG A 465 -11.25 -13.97 -1.08
N SER A 466 -10.50 -15.04 -0.93
CA SER A 466 -9.07 -14.97 -0.58
C SER A 466 -8.25 -15.24 -1.83
N HIS A 467 -7.31 -14.34 -2.11
CA HIS A 467 -6.38 -14.41 -3.23
C HIS A 467 -4.99 -14.69 -2.64
N LEU A 468 -4.44 -15.87 -2.88
CA LEU A 468 -3.16 -16.29 -2.33
C LEU A 468 -2.19 -16.58 -3.49
N ARG A 469 -0.95 -16.15 -3.35
CA ARG A 469 0.14 -16.46 -4.28
C ARG A 469 1.35 -16.98 -3.51
N PHE A 470 2.04 -17.97 -4.08
CA PHE A 470 3.24 -18.58 -3.51
C PHE A 470 4.28 -18.81 -4.60
N GLY A 471 5.47 -18.23 -4.48
CA GLY A 471 6.48 -18.25 -5.53
C GLY A 471 7.90 -18.26 -5.00
N LYS A 472 8.87 -18.56 -5.88
CA LYS A 472 10.30 -18.54 -5.53
C LYS A 472 10.89 -17.13 -5.60
N SER A 473 10.27 -16.25 -6.38
CA SER A 473 10.63 -14.84 -6.51
C SER A 473 9.68 -13.94 -5.71
N PRO A 474 10.10 -12.71 -5.35
CA PRO A 474 9.21 -11.70 -4.80
C PRO A 474 7.97 -11.50 -5.67
N ILE A 475 6.80 -11.36 -5.04
CA ILE A 475 5.50 -11.30 -5.73
C ILE A 475 5.05 -9.85 -5.82
N HIS A 476 4.97 -9.30 -7.03
CA HIS A 476 4.64 -7.90 -7.31
C HIS A 476 3.25 -7.73 -7.94
N SER A 477 2.27 -8.46 -7.41
CA SER A 477 0.96 -8.61 -8.06
C SER A 477 -0.21 -8.03 -7.23
N PRO A 478 -0.24 -6.72 -6.91
CA PRO A 478 -1.28 -6.12 -6.06
C PRO A 478 -2.61 -5.89 -6.81
N TYR A 479 -3.13 -6.95 -7.43
CA TYR A 479 -4.39 -7.00 -8.16
C TYR A 479 -5.04 -8.39 -7.96
N TYR A 480 -6.32 -8.53 -8.31
CA TYR A 480 -7.02 -9.80 -8.14
C TYR A 480 -6.49 -10.91 -9.05
N ILE A 481 -6.49 -12.15 -8.53
CA ILE A 481 -6.22 -13.33 -9.36
C ILE A 481 -7.41 -13.55 -10.29
N ASP A 482 -7.12 -13.60 -11.59
CA ASP A 482 -8.05 -13.91 -12.68
C ASP A 482 -7.70 -15.25 -13.38
N LYS A 483 -6.52 -15.82 -13.08
CA LYS A 483 -6.04 -17.13 -13.56
C LYS A 483 -5.41 -17.91 -12.41
N ALA A 484 -6.18 -18.79 -11.78
CA ALA A 484 -5.81 -19.59 -10.63
C ALA A 484 -5.42 -21.02 -11.00
N ASP A 485 -4.38 -21.53 -10.36
CA ASP A 485 -3.96 -22.94 -10.38
C ASP A 485 -4.86 -23.79 -9.48
N PHE A 486 -5.40 -23.19 -8.41
CA PHE A 486 -6.27 -23.85 -7.45
C PHE A 486 -7.46 -22.96 -7.07
N ILE A 487 -8.67 -23.51 -7.09
CA ILE A 487 -9.88 -22.86 -6.57
C ILE A 487 -10.55 -23.76 -5.54
N SER A 488 -10.83 -23.21 -4.35
CA SER A 488 -11.64 -23.88 -3.32
C SER A 488 -12.95 -23.13 -3.10
N CYS A 489 -14.06 -23.88 -3.04
CA CYS A 489 -15.39 -23.39 -2.75
C CYS A 489 -15.92 -24.03 -1.46
N SER A 490 -16.12 -23.22 -0.41
CA SER A 490 -16.59 -23.73 0.89
C SER A 490 -18.10 -24.03 0.94
N LEU A 491 -18.87 -23.56 -0.05
CA LEU A 491 -20.33 -23.69 -0.09
C LEU A 491 -20.85 -23.89 -1.51
N ASP A 492 -21.43 -25.07 -1.80
CA ASP A 492 -22.01 -25.41 -3.12
C ASP A 492 -23.01 -24.40 -3.70
N SER A 493 -23.78 -23.69 -2.87
CA SER A 493 -24.68 -22.64 -3.35
C SER A 493 -23.98 -21.53 -4.16
N TYR A 494 -22.67 -21.35 -3.97
CA TYR A 494 -21.85 -20.42 -4.72
C TYR A 494 -21.61 -20.85 -6.17
N CYS A 495 -21.65 -22.15 -6.46
CA CYS A 495 -21.57 -22.68 -7.82
C CYS A 495 -22.69 -22.15 -8.72
N PHE A 496 -23.86 -21.86 -8.15
CA PHE A 496 -25.01 -21.30 -8.88
C PHE A 496 -24.91 -19.78 -9.05
N LYS A 497 -24.29 -19.09 -8.08
CA LYS A 497 -24.27 -17.61 -8.01
C LYS A 497 -23.07 -16.98 -8.70
N PHE A 498 -21.93 -17.66 -8.67
CA PHE A 498 -20.67 -17.12 -9.18
C PHE A 498 -20.12 -18.01 -10.29
N ASP A 499 -19.42 -17.38 -11.23
CA ASP A 499 -18.71 -18.08 -12.28
C ASP A 499 -17.24 -18.28 -11.89
N MET A 500 -17.01 -19.14 -10.89
CA MET A 500 -15.68 -19.36 -10.32
C MET A 500 -14.74 -20.09 -11.29
N VAL A 501 -15.28 -20.96 -12.14
CA VAL A 501 -14.47 -21.80 -13.05
C VAL A 501 -13.86 -20.98 -14.17
N ARG A 502 -14.44 -19.83 -14.53
CA ARG A 502 -13.86 -18.88 -15.48
C ARG A 502 -12.41 -18.55 -15.15
N ASP A 503 -12.14 -18.32 -13.87
CA ASP A 503 -10.84 -17.88 -13.37
C ASP A 503 -9.89 -19.06 -13.11
N LEU A 504 -10.29 -20.33 -13.38
CA LEU A 504 -9.43 -21.51 -13.26
C LEU A 504 -8.55 -21.67 -14.52
N LYS A 505 -7.26 -22.02 -14.36
CA LYS A 505 -6.39 -22.39 -15.49
C LYS A 505 -6.79 -23.75 -16.08
N GLU A 506 -6.40 -24.00 -17.34
CA GLU A 506 -6.50 -25.36 -17.90
C GLU A 506 -5.61 -26.32 -17.08
N GLY A 507 -6.15 -27.50 -16.73
CA GLY A 507 -5.52 -28.47 -15.85
C GLY A 507 -5.51 -28.08 -14.36
N GLY A 508 -6.13 -26.96 -13.98
CA GLY A 508 -6.18 -26.48 -12.61
C GLY A 508 -7.05 -27.35 -11.69
N THR A 509 -6.83 -27.22 -10.38
CA THR A 509 -7.55 -27.98 -9.36
C THR A 509 -8.74 -27.20 -8.81
N PHE A 510 -9.91 -27.85 -8.77
CA PHE A 510 -11.12 -27.29 -8.16
C PHE A 510 -11.56 -28.15 -6.98
N LEU A 511 -11.58 -27.61 -5.77
CA LEU A 511 -12.05 -28.27 -4.55
C LEU A 511 -13.43 -27.74 -4.15
N LEU A 512 -14.43 -28.62 -4.08
CA LEU A 512 -15.78 -28.29 -3.63
C LEU A 512 -16.10 -28.94 -2.28
N ASN A 513 -16.47 -28.11 -1.31
CA ASN A 513 -17.14 -28.57 -0.09
C ASN A 513 -18.66 -28.69 -0.33
N THR A 514 -19.21 -29.90 -0.17
CA THR A 514 -20.65 -30.14 -0.29
C THR A 514 -21.07 -31.40 0.47
N THR A 515 -22.34 -31.45 0.86
CA THR A 515 -22.95 -32.66 1.40
C THR A 515 -23.53 -33.56 0.32
N ILE A 516 -23.54 -33.12 -0.94
CA ILE A 516 -24.02 -33.90 -2.09
C ILE A 516 -23.02 -35.04 -2.36
N PRO A 517 -23.47 -36.30 -2.46
CA PRO A 517 -22.61 -37.42 -2.84
C PRO A 517 -22.01 -37.23 -4.24
N ALA A 518 -20.79 -37.70 -4.45
CA ALA A 518 -20.05 -37.49 -5.70
C ALA A 518 -20.82 -38.00 -6.93
N GLU A 519 -21.59 -39.08 -6.77
CA GLU A 519 -22.39 -39.72 -7.80
C GLU A 519 -23.55 -38.84 -8.28
N GLU A 520 -24.05 -37.94 -7.43
CA GLU A 520 -25.19 -37.06 -7.73
C GLU A 520 -24.78 -35.66 -8.22
N ILE A 521 -23.47 -35.37 -8.25
CA ILE A 521 -22.96 -34.02 -8.53
C ILE A 521 -23.29 -33.56 -9.95
N ALA A 522 -23.20 -34.47 -10.92
CA ALA A 522 -23.53 -34.19 -12.31
C ALA A 522 -25.00 -33.79 -12.51
N ASP A 523 -25.90 -34.33 -11.69
CA ASP A 523 -27.35 -34.06 -11.77
C ASP A 523 -27.75 -32.79 -11.02
N ARG A 524 -26.93 -32.34 -10.05
CA ARG A 524 -27.28 -31.24 -9.15
C ARG A 524 -26.55 -29.92 -9.42
N LEU A 525 -25.33 -29.94 -9.94
CA LEU A 525 -24.58 -28.70 -10.22
C LEU A 525 -24.96 -28.07 -11.56
N PRO A 526 -24.73 -26.76 -11.76
CA PRO A 526 -25.04 -26.11 -13.02
C PRO A 526 -24.26 -26.71 -14.20
N ASN A 527 -24.96 -27.07 -15.28
CA ASN A 527 -24.34 -27.56 -16.52
C ASN A 527 -23.27 -26.59 -17.06
N ARG A 528 -23.45 -25.27 -16.89
CA ARG A 528 -22.45 -24.26 -17.28
C ARG A 528 -21.10 -24.50 -16.59
N MET A 529 -21.13 -24.87 -15.30
CA MET A 529 -19.94 -25.09 -14.49
C MET A 529 -19.29 -26.41 -14.84
N LEU A 530 -20.08 -27.48 -14.98
CA LEU A 530 -19.59 -28.80 -15.33
C LEU A 530 -18.94 -28.82 -16.73
N ALA A 531 -19.57 -28.15 -17.70
CA ALA A 531 -18.98 -27.96 -19.04
C ALA A 531 -17.65 -27.21 -18.97
N ALA A 532 -17.60 -26.07 -18.25
CA ALA A 532 -16.38 -25.30 -18.11
C ALA A 532 -15.24 -26.07 -17.40
N LEU A 533 -15.56 -26.91 -16.40
CA LEU A 533 -14.58 -27.79 -15.75
C LEU A 533 -14.04 -28.83 -16.72
N ALA A 534 -14.91 -29.44 -17.52
CA ALA A 534 -14.53 -30.42 -18.52
C ALA A 534 -13.66 -29.81 -19.63
N ASP A 535 -14.07 -28.65 -20.17
CA ASP A 535 -13.33 -27.91 -21.20
C ASP A 535 -11.92 -27.52 -20.71
N LYS A 536 -11.80 -27.13 -19.45
CA LYS A 536 -10.51 -26.82 -18.80
C LYS A 536 -9.76 -28.06 -18.32
N LYS A 537 -10.28 -29.28 -18.51
CA LYS A 537 -9.68 -30.53 -18.00
C LYS A 537 -9.32 -30.42 -16.51
N ALA A 538 -10.20 -29.82 -15.72
CA ALA A 538 -9.95 -29.51 -14.33
C ALA A 538 -9.86 -30.77 -13.46
N ASN A 539 -8.94 -30.77 -12.49
CA ASN A 539 -8.90 -31.79 -11.45
C ASN A 539 -9.97 -31.46 -10.40
N PHE A 540 -11.14 -32.08 -10.53
CA PHE A 540 -12.30 -31.76 -9.68
C PHE A 540 -12.37 -32.69 -8.45
N TYR A 541 -12.14 -32.13 -7.27
CA TYR A 541 -12.20 -32.82 -5.98
C TYR A 541 -13.43 -32.38 -5.17
N ILE A 542 -14.01 -33.34 -4.45
CA ILE A 542 -15.23 -33.15 -3.68
C ILE A 542 -14.98 -33.65 -2.26
N ILE A 543 -15.32 -32.84 -1.28
CA ILE A 543 -15.18 -33.17 0.14
C ILE A 543 -16.45 -32.82 0.90
N ASN A 544 -16.87 -33.68 1.82
CA ASN A 544 -17.92 -33.37 2.77
C ASN A 544 -17.30 -32.93 4.09
N ALA A 545 -16.74 -31.71 4.11
CA ALA A 545 -16.07 -31.17 5.29
C ALA A 545 -17.05 -30.96 6.45
N THR A 546 -18.34 -30.76 6.17
CA THR A 546 -19.39 -30.64 7.20
C THR A 546 -19.56 -31.94 7.97
N LYS A 547 -19.64 -33.09 7.29
CA LYS A 547 -19.71 -34.41 7.93
C LYS A 547 -18.44 -34.69 8.74
N LEU A 548 -17.27 -34.45 8.14
CA LEU A 548 -16.00 -34.64 8.82
C LEU A 548 -15.87 -33.77 10.08
N ALA A 549 -16.30 -32.50 10.04
CA ALA A 549 -16.29 -31.61 11.20
C ALA A 549 -17.20 -32.10 12.34
N GLN A 550 -18.31 -32.76 12.01
CA GLN A 550 -19.20 -33.38 13.01
C GLN A 550 -18.54 -34.61 13.64
N GLU A 551 -17.93 -35.47 12.82
CA GLU A 551 -17.24 -36.69 13.26
C GLU A 551 -16.00 -36.38 14.12
N THR A 552 -15.33 -35.25 13.89
CA THR A 552 -14.17 -34.80 14.67
C THR A 552 -14.52 -33.84 15.81
N HIS A 553 -15.80 -33.63 16.10
CA HIS A 553 -16.29 -32.73 17.16
C HIS A 553 -15.89 -31.25 17.00
N MET A 554 -15.62 -30.79 15.76
CA MET A 554 -15.33 -29.40 15.41
C MET A 554 -16.60 -28.56 15.14
N GLY A 555 -17.78 -29.18 15.24
CA GLY A 555 -19.07 -28.50 15.08
C GLY A 555 -19.27 -28.03 13.63
N ARG A 556 -19.47 -26.73 13.43
CA ARG A 556 -19.68 -26.11 12.11
C ARG A 556 -18.40 -25.62 11.43
N HIS A 557 -17.24 -25.83 12.05
CA HIS A 557 -15.97 -25.27 11.58
C HIS A 557 -15.29 -26.23 10.60
N THR A 558 -15.45 -25.94 9.31
CA THR A 558 -14.87 -26.72 8.20
C THR A 558 -13.49 -26.22 7.78
N ASN A 559 -13.07 -25.06 8.28
CA ASN A 559 -11.86 -24.35 7.87
C ASN A 559 -10.57 -25.17 8.00
N THR A 560 -10.31 -25.86 9.11
CA THR A 560 -9.11 -26.69 9.28
C THR A 560 -9.09 -27.90 8.33
N ILE A 561 -10.25 -28.48 8.06
CA ILE A 561 -10.39 -29.62 7.14
C ILE A 561 -10.10 -29.17 5.71
N LEU A 562 -10.68 -28.05 5.28
CA LEU A 562 -10.44 -27.48 3.95
C LEU A 562 -9.01 -26.98 3.78
N GLN A 563 -8.41 -26.43 4.84
CA GLN A 563 -7.00 -26.07 4.86
C GLN A 563 -6.10 -27.31 4.69
N SER A 564 -6.43 -28.41 5.36
CA SER A 564 -5.68 -29.67 5.23
C SER A 564 -5.81 -30.25 3.82
N ALA A 565 -7.03 -30.21 3.25
CA ALA A 565 -7.26 -30.60 1.86
C ALA A 565 -6.49 -29.73 0.87
N PHE A 566 -6.38 -28.41 1.11
CA PHE A 566 -5.54 -27.52 0.30
C PHE A 566 -4.08 -27.98 0.29
N PHE A 567 -3.47 -28.21 1.45
CA PHE A 567 -2.08 -28.67 1.51
C PHE A 567 -1.87 -30.04 0.85
N ALA A 568 -2.82 -30.96 0.98
CA ALA A 568 -2.74 -32.28 0.36
C ALA A 568 -2.90 -32.26 -1.16
N LEU A 569 -3.68 -31.31 -1.70
CA LEU A 569 -3.96 -31.19 -3.14
C LEU A 569 -3.02 -30.22 -3.86
N ASN A 570 -2.15 -29.54 -3.11
CA ASN A 570 -1.27 -28.51 -3.63
C ASN A 570 0.08 -28.55 -2.89
N GLU A 571 0.85 -29.62 -3.14
CA GLU A 571 2.22 -29.75 -2.62
C GLU A 571 3.08 -28.61 -3.17
N GLN A 572 3.64 -27.79 -2.27
CA GLN A 572 4.46 -26.61 -2.57
C GLN A 572 5.95 -26.92 -2.58
#